data_AF-A0A9Q7EWE7-F1
#
_entry.id   AF-A0A9Q7EWE7-F1
#
_cell.length_a   1.000
_cell.length_b   1.000
_cell.length_c   1.000
_cell.angle_alpha   90.00
_cell.angle_beta   90.00
_cell.angle_gamma   90.00
#
_symmetry.space_group_name_H-M   'P 1'
#
loop_
_entity.id
_entity.type
_entity.pdbx_description
1 polymer ?
#
loop_
_entity_poly.entity_id
_entity_poly.type
_entity_poly.pdbx_seq_one_letter_code
_entity_poly.pdbx_strand_id
1 'polypeptide(L)'
;MALLAHYDENTGEILGFYSRDIHGDDIPFPAVEIAAEQWRECLENPGRRRISPEGDVVSCELPPLPLNELVERKRAELSEAWSREITETGMPTGLGFNVDFDILDQQIWLEGVAVLGADVTDVEVWDIGNRPHVVSREEYVRIQGDQKEYYARMLQRKWALRKEVLAAETAAEIEAIQW
;
A
#
# COMPACT_ATOMS: atom_id res chain seq x y z
N MET A 1 -17.49 -11.72 35.70
CA MET A 1 -17.90 -12.33 34.43
C MET A 1 -16.80 -13.29 34.01
N ALA A 2 -17.09 -14.59 33.98
CA ALA A 2 -16.15 -15.60 33.51
C ALA A 2 -16.16 -15.63 31.98
N LEU A 3 -14.99 -15.49 31.36
CA LEU A 3 -14.81 -15.53 29.91
C LEU A 3 -14.27 -16.90 29.51
N LEU A 4 -14.79 -17.47 28.44
CA LEU A 4 -14.44 -18.80 27.95
C LEU A 4 -13.93 -18.70 26.52
N ALA A 5 -12.79 -19.31 26.23
CA ALA A 5 -12.28 -19.49 24.87
C ALA A 5 -12.64 -20.90 24.39
N HIS A 6 -13.43 -20.98 23.34
CA HIS A 6 -13.63 -22.22 22.59
C HIS A 6 -12.47 -22.41 21.63
N TYR A 7 -11.94 -23.63 21.53
CA TYR A 7 -10.76 -23.93 20.72
C TYR A 7 -10.86 -25.30 20.04
N ASP A 8 -10.05 -25.51 19.00
CA ASP A 8 -9.86 -26.82 18.37
C ASP A 8 -8.94 -27.69 19.24
N GLU A 9 -9.42 -28.87 19.65
CA GLU A 9 -8.70 -29.77 20.56
C GLU A 9 -7.36 -30.29 19.98
N ASN A 10 -7.24 -30.37 18.64
CA ASN A 10 -6.06 -30.92 17.98
C ASN A 10 -4.98 -29.86 17.74
N THR A 11 -5.38 -28.62 17.42
CA THR A 11 -4.44 -27.54 17.06
C THR A 11 -4.24 -26.50 18.18
N GLY A 12 -5.20 -26.42 19.10
CA GLY A 12 -5.29 -25.36 20.11
C GLY A 12 -5.85 -24.04 19.57
N GLU A 13 -6.23 -23.97 18.28
CA GLU A 13 -6.70 -22.73 17.65
C GLU A 13 -7.97 -22.19 18.32
N ILE A 14 -7.98 -20.91 18.69
CA ILE A 14 -9.15 -20.29 19.32
C ILE A 14 -10.18 -19.98 18.25
N LEU A 15 -11.36 -20.60 18.36
CA LEU A 15 -12.45 -20.49 17.40
C LEU A 15 -13.51 -19.45 17.80
N GLY A 16 -13.56 -19.08 19.08
CA GLY A 16 -14.49 -18.08 19.57
C GLY A 16 -14.40 -17.81 21.07
N PHE A 17 -15.05 -16.71 21.50
CA PHE A 17 -15.13 -16.32 22.91
C PHE A 17 -16.58 -16.27 23.38
N TYR A 18 -16.81 -16.78 24.58
CA TYR A 18 -18.12 -16.93 25.18
C TYR A 18 -18.10 -16.47 26.64
N SER A 19 -19.28 -16.29 27.21
CA SER A 19 -19.49 -15.97 28.63
C SER A 19 -20.70 -16.75 29.11
N ARG A 20 -20.59 -17.40 30.27
CA ARG A 20 -21.72 -18.13 30.88
C ARG A 20 -22.90 -17.22 31.20
N ASP A 21 -22.62 -15.96 31.53
CA ASP A 21 -23.65 -14.98 31.87
C ASP A 21 -24.55 -14.64 30.66
N ILE A 22 -24.03 -14.81 29.43
CA ILE A 22 -24.74 -14.51 28.18
C ILE A 22 -25.21 -15.78 27.47
N HIS A 23 -24.39 -16.82 27.44
CA HIS A 23 -24.58 -18.00 26.61
C HIS A 23 -25.04 -19.23 27.40
N GLY A 24 -25.04 -19.19 28.73
CA GLY A 24 -25.48 -20.30 29.57
C GLY A 24 -24.76 -21.61 29.22
N ASP A 25 -25.57 -22.63 28.87
CA ASP A 25 -25.11 -23.98 28.51
C ASP A 25 -24.83 -24.16 27.00
N ASP A 26 -25.10 -23.14 26.16
CA ASP A 26 -24.91 -23.20 24.70
C ASP A 26 -23.44 -22.98 24.27
N ILE A 27 -22.49 -23.12 25.19
CA ILE A 27 -21.06 -22.88 24.94
C ILE A 27 -20.45 -24.14 24.31
N PRO A 28 -19.84 -24.04 23.12
CA PRO A 28 -19.23 -25.20 22.47
C PRO A 28 -18.07 -25.80 23.29
N PHE A 29 -17.96 -27.13 23.28
CA PHE A 29 -16.85 -27.87 23.87
C PHE A 29 -15.82 -28.26 22.79
N PRO A 30 -14.50 -28.22 23.08
CA PRO A 30 -13.88 -27.83 24.34
C PRO A 30 -13.81 -26.31 24.52
N ALA A 31 -13.89 -25.87 25.78
CA ALA A 31 -13.70 -24.47 26.15
C ALA A 31 -12.93 -24.35 27.46
N VAL A 32 -12.06 -23.34 27.55
CA VAL A 32 -11.25 -23.04 28.74
C VAL A 32 -11.57 -21.65 29.27
N GLU A 33 -11.62 -21.50 30.59
CA GLU A 33 -11.83 -20.21 31.23
C GLU A 33 -10.55 -19.37 31.12
N ILE A 34 -10.68 -18.13 30.67
CA ILE A 34 -9.58 -17.19 30.48
C ILE A 34 -9.86 -15.89 31.23
N ALA A 35 -8.78 -15.21 31.65
CA ALA A 35 -8.87 -13.89 32.25
C ALA A 35 -9.28 -12.83 31.21
N ALA A 36 -9.82 -11.71 31.69
CA ALA A 36 -10.22 -10.59 30.81
C ALA A 36 -9.02 -9.98 30.07
N GLU A 37 -7.85 -9.99 30.71
CA GLU A 37 -6.58 -9.55 30.12
C GLU A 37 -6.16 -10.47 28.97
N GLN A 38 -6.26 -11.79 29.16
CA GLN A 38 -5.94 -12.79 28.12
C GLN A 38 -6.92 -12.70 26.95
N TRP A 39 -8.21 -12.49 27.23
CA TRP A 39 -9.22 -12.26 26.21
C TRP A 39 -8.89 -11.04 25.35
N ARG A 40 -8.56 -9.91 25.98
CA ARG A 40 -8.16 -8.69 25.27
C ARG A 40 -6.91 -8.92 24.44
N GLU A 41 -5.91 -9.60 24.99
CA GLU A 41 -4.68 -9.94 24.29
C GLU A 41 -4.94 -10.78 23.04
N CYS A 42 -5.86 -11.76 23.10
CA CYS A 42 -6.23 -12.55 21.93
C CYS A 42 -6.97 -11.74 20.86
N LEU A 43 -7.80 -10.77 21.25
CA LEU A 43 -8.48 -9.87 20.31
C LEU A 43 -7.52 -8.90 19.62
N GLU A 44 -6.50 -8.42 20.36
CA GLU A 44 -5.46 -7.54 19.81
C GLU A 44 -4.46 -8.31 18.92
N ASN A 45 -4.38 -9.63 19.07
CA ASN A 45 -3.43 -10.50 18.37
C ASN A 45 -4.12 -11.70 17.68
N PRO A 46 -5.03 -11.46 16.73
CA PRO A 46 -5.79 -12.53 16.08
C PRO A 46 -4.86 -13.53 15.38
N GLY A 47 -5.11 -14.82 15.59
CA GLY A 47 -4.34 -15.93 15.01
C GLY A 47 -2.92 -16.13 15.59
N ARG A 48 -2.49 -15.30 16.56
CA ARG A 48 -1.17 -15.41 17.22
C ARG A 48 -1.25 -15.99 18.63
N ARG A 49 -2.43 -16.47 19.03
CA ARG A 49 -2.71 -17.09 20.32
C ARG A 49 -3.45 -18.40 20.11
N ARG A 50 -3.08 -19.39 20.90
CA ARG A 50 -3.71 -20.72 20.94
C ARG A 50 -3.79 -21.22 22.38
N ILE A 51 -4.65 -22.19 22.63
CA ILE A 51 -4.73 -22.90 23.91
C ILE A 51 -3.71 -24.06 23.89
N SER A 52 -2.88 -24.16 24.92
CA SER A 52 -1.94 -25.28 25.09
C SER A 52 -2.68 -26.54 25.55
N PRO A 53 -2.08 -27.74 25.45
CA PRO A 53 -2.67 -28.97 26.00
C PRO A 53 -2.97 -28.89 27.50
N GLU A 54 -2.29 -28.01 28.23
CA GLU A 54 -2.49 -27.74 29.66
C GLU A 54 -3.63 -26.74 29.95
N GLY A 55 -4.20 -26.11 28.92
CA GLY A 55 -5.29 -25.15 29.03
C GLY A 55 -4.85 -23.68 29.10
N ASP A 56 -3.57 -23.37 28.85
CA ASP A 56 -3.05 -22.00 28.94
C ASP A 56 -3.11 -21.28 27.59
N VAL A 57 -3.37 -19.97 27.60
CA VAL A 57 -3.23 -19.12 26.41
C VAL A 57 -1.74 -18.89 26.13
N VAL A 58 -1.24 -19.49 25.05
CA VAL A 58 0.15 -19.36 24.62
C VAL A 58 0.26 -18.65 23.28
N SER A 59 1.40 -18.00 23.04
CA SER A 59 1.70 -17.41 21.73
C SER A 59 1.99 -18.51 20.70
N CYS A 60 1.49 -18.32 19.49
CA CYS A 60 1.91 -19.08 18.33
C CYS A 60 2.39 -18.13 17.23
N GLU A 61 3.38 -18.58 16.48
CA GLU A 61 3.77 -17.90 15.24
C GLU A 61 2.76 -18.26 14.16
N LEU A 62 2.21 -17.24 13.49
CA LEU A 62 1.44 -17.46 12.27
C LEU A 62 2.37 -18.11 11.22
N PRO A 63 1.88 -19.07 10.44
CA PRO A 63 2.66 -19.57 9.31
C PRO A 63 3.03 -18.39 8.40
N PRO A 64 4.26 -18.36 7.86
CA PRO A 64 4.63 -17.33 6.92
C PRO A 64 3.66 -17.34 5.74
N LEU A 65 3.31 -16.15 5.26
CA LEU A 65 2.42 -16.03 4.11
C LEU A 65 2.99 -16.80 2.92
N PRO A 66 2.14 -17.52 2.16
CA PRO A 66 2.56 -18.13 0.92
C PRO A 66 3.23 -17.11 -0.01
N LEU A 67 4.29 -17.54 -0.72
CA LEU A 67 5.08 -16.65 -1.58
C LEU A 67 4.21 -15.92 -2.63
N ASN A 68 3.21 -16.59 -3.19
CA ASN A 68 2.28 -16.00 -4.15
C ASN A 68 1.44 -14.86 -3.55
N GLU A 69 1.09 -14.94 -2.26
CA GLU A 69 0.36 -13.86 -1.58
C GLU A 69 1.27 -12.66 -1.32
N LEU A 70 2.53 -12.92 -0.96
CA LEU A 70 3.56 -11.88 -0.83
C LEU A 70 3.80 -11.15 -2.16
N VAL A 71 3.85 -11.89 -3.28
CA VAL A 71 3.97 -11.34 -4.64
C VAL A 71 2.80 -10.39 -4.93
N GLU A 72 1.55 -10.82 -4.72
CA GLU A 72 0.39 -9.98 -5.01
C GLU A 72 0.34 -8.74 -4.12
N ARG A 73 0.64 -8.88 -2.82
CA ARG A 73 0.71 -7.75 -1.89
C ARG A 73 1.77 -6.73 -2.32
N LYS A 74 2.97 -7.19 -2.69
CA LYS A 74 4.04 -6.29 -3.16
C LYS A 74 3.69 -5.63 -4.48
N ARG A 75 3.02 -6.33 -5.40
CA ARG A 75 2.53 -5.73 -6.66
C ARG A 75 1.49 -4.63 -6.41
N ALA A 76 0.62 -4.80 -5.43
CA ALA A 76 -0.35 -3.78 -5.02
C ALA A 76 0.35 -2.55 -4.42
N GLU A 77 1.28 -2.77 -3.49
CA GLU A 77 2.11 -1.73 -2.87
C GLU A 77 2.86 -0.88 -3.91
N LEU A 78 3.55 -1.52 -4.85
CA LEU A 78 4.25 -0.81 -5.94
C LEU A 78 3.29 -0.06 -6.87
N SER A 79 2.07 -0.58 -7.07
CA SER A 79 1.07 0.09 -7.90
C SER A 79 0.52 1.33 -7.21
N GLU A 80 0.32 1.29 -5.90
CA GLU A 80 -0.12 2.43 -5.09
C GLU A 80 0.98 3.49 -5.01
N ALA A 81 2.24 3.10 -4.76
CA ALA A 81 3.36 4.02 -4.72
C ALA A 81 3.56 4.75 -6.05
N TRP A 82 3.46 4.02 -7.17
CA TRP A 82 3.45 4.63 -8.49
C TRP A 82 2.29 5.61 -8.69
N SER A 83 1.09 5.22 -8.28
CA SER A 83 -0.09 6.09 -8.39
C SER A 83 0.13 7.39 -7.61
N ARG A 84 0.63 7.30 -6.38
CA ARG A 84 0.92 8.46 -5.54
C ARG A 84 1.96 9.38 -6.18
N GLU A 85 3.00 8.83 -6.79
CA GLU A 85 4.03 9.66 -7.39
C GLU A 85 3.53 10.43 -8.61
N ILE A 86 2.67 9.81 -9.44
CA ILE A 86 2.07 10.51 -10.59
C ILE A 86 1.00 11.52 -10.18
N THR A 87 0.19 11.26 -9.13
CA THR A 87 -0.97 12.11 -8.78
C THR A 87 -0.70 13.12 -7.66
N GLU A 88 0.28 12.91 -6.79
CA GLU A 88 0.51 13.75 -5.62
C GLU A 88 1.89 14.43 -5.62
N THR A 89 2.90 13.81 -6.24
CA THR A 89 4.27 14.37 -6.23
C THR A 89 4.53 15.22 -7.46
N GLY A 90 4.16 14.75 -8.64
CA GLY A 90 4.43 15.48 -9.89
C GLY A 90 5.89 15.40 -10.33
N MET A 91 6.17 15.90 -11.53
CA MET A 91 7.53 16.02 -12.05
C MET A 91 8.14 17.35 -11.57
N PRO A 92 9.34 17.34 -10.95
CA PRO A 92 10.05 18.58 -10.64
C PRO A 92 10.54 19.27 -11.92
N THR A 93 10.21 20.56 -12.07
CA THR A 93 10.59 21.34 -13.27
C THR A 93 12.00 21.94 -13.22
N GLY A 94 12.62 21.91 -12.03
CA GLY A 94 13.86 22.64 -11.73
C GLY A 94 13.64 24.13 -11.41
N LEU A 95 12.40 24.62 -11.51
CA LEU A 95 12.03 26.03 -11.27
C LEU A 95 11.39 26.25 -9.88
N GLY A 96 11.46 25.25 -9.00
CA GLY A 96 10.88 25.31 -7.65
C GLY A 96 9.41 24.90 -7.55
N PHE A 97 8.84 24.33 -8.61
CA PHE A 97 7.50 23.74 -8.60
C PHE A 97 7.47 22.40 -9.35
N ASN A 98 6.41 21.63 -9.12
CA ASN A 98 6.19 20.33 -9.76
C ASN A 98 4.94 20.39 -10.63
N VAL A 99 4.99 19.79 -11.81
CA VAL A 99 3.83 19.70 -12.71
C VAL A 99 3.25 18.31 -12.68
N ASP A 100 1.93 18.21 -12.89
CA ASP A 100 1.34 16.92 -13.24
C ASP A 100 1.97 16.41 -14.54
N PHE A 101 2.06 15.10 -14.67
CA PHE A 101 2.66 14.42 -15.81
C PHE A 101 1.91 13.12 -16.14
N ASP A 102 0.64 13.01 -15.72
CA ASP A 102 -0.24 11.99 -16.24
C ASP A 102 -0.44 12.15 -17.76
N ILE A 103 -1.05 11.13 -18.39
CA ILE A 103 -1.17 11.08 -19.85
C ILE A 103 -2.04 12.23 -20.39
N LEU A 104 -3.07 12.64 -19.64
CA LEU A 104 -3.99 13.69 -20.08
C LEU A 104 -3.32 15.06 -19.98
N ASP A 105 -2.67 15.35 -18.87
CA ASP A 105 -1.96 16.61 -18.68
C ASP A 105 -0.76 16.72 -19.63
N GLN A 106 0.00 15.65 -19.83
CA GLN A 106 1.03 15.64 -20.85
C GLN A 106 0.49 16.03 -22.23
N GLN A 107 -0.67 15.49 -22.62
CA GLN A 107 -1.26 15.76 -23.93
C GLN A 107 -1.75 17.22 -24.03
N ILE A 108 -2.40 17.74 -22.98
CA ILE A 108 -2.85 19.13 -22.91
C ILE A 108 -1.68 20.09 -23.12
N TRP A 109 -0.56 19.83 -22.45
CA TRP A 109 0.62 20.69 -22.58
C TRP A 109 1.19 20.62 -24.00
N LEU A 110 1.41 19.41 -24.55
CA LEU A 110 1.94 19.24 -25.91
C LEU A 110 1.09 19.97 -26.97
N GLU A 111 -0.23 19.90 -26.87
CA GLU A 111 -1.15 20.60 -27.77
C GLU A 111 -1.16 22.12 -27.53
N GLY A 112 -0.93 22.54 -26.27
CA GLY A 112 -0.84 23.95 -25.86
C GLY A 112 0.22 24.75 -26.63
N VAL A 113 1.41 24.20 -26.88
CA VAL A 113 2.47 24.92 -27.65
C VAL A 113 2.02 25.26 -29.06
N ALA A 114 1.28 24.37 -29.71
CA ALA A 114 0.86 24.54 -31.10
C ALA A 114 -0.15 25.69 -31.26
N VAL A 115 -0.86 26.05 -30.19
CA VAL A 115 -1.85 27.14 -30.19
C VAL A 115 -1.29 28.46 -29.67
N LEU A 116 -0.09 28.48 -29.08
CA LEU A 116 0.58 29.71 -28.65
C LEU A 116 1.10 30.50 -29.85
N GLY A 117 0.58 31.74 -30.01
CA GLY A 117 1.07 32.70 -31.01
C GLY A 117 2.58 32.91 -30.92
N ALA A 118 3.25 33.09 -32.05
CA ALA A 118 4.73 33.21 -32.11
C ALA A 118 5.29 34.40 -31.31
N ASP A 119 4.43 35.39 -31.03
CA ASP A 119 4.68 36.61 -30.27
C ASP A 119 4.59 36.43 -28.74
N VAL A 120 4.07 35.31 -28.26
CA VAL A 120 3.98 35.01 -26.82
C VAL A 120 5.37 34.66 -26.27
N THR A 121 5.83 35.45 -25.30
CA THR A 121 7.11 35.26 -24.59
C THR A 121 6.95 34.59 -23.24
N ASP A 122 5.85 34.88 -22.53
CA ASP A 122 5.55 34.37 -21.20
C ASP A 122 4.26 33.57 -21.21
N VAL A 123 4.26 32.46 -20.47
CA VAL A 123 3.16 31.49 -20.41
C VAL A 123 2.82 31.24 -18.94
N GLU A 124 1.54 31.36 -18.61
CA GLU A 124 1.04 30.93 -17.30
C GLU A 124 0.88 29.41 -17.30
N VAL A 125 1.44 28.76 -16.28
CA VAL A 125 1.34 27.32 -16.05
C VAL A 125 0.86 27.05 -14.65
N TRP A 126 0.19 25.92 -14.47
CA TRP A 126 -0.34 25.51 -13.17
C TRP A 126 0.44 24.31 -12.65
N ASP A 127 0.87 24.37 -11.40
CA ASP A 127 1.54 23.26 -10.73
C ASP A 127 0.54 22.19 -10.25
N ILE A 128 1.04 21.05 -9.78
CA ILE A 128 0.21 19.94 -9.27
C ILE A 128 -0.70 20.33 -8.09
N GLY A 129 -0.36 21.41 -7.38
CA GLY A 129 -1.16 21.98 -6.31
C GLY A 129 -2.18 23.02 -6.80
N ASN A 130 -2.38 23.15 -8.11
CA ASN A 130 -3.18 24.18 -8.75
C ASN A 130 -2.75 25.61 -8.35
N ARG A 131 -1.45 25.88 -8.32
CA ARG A 131 -0.91 27.24 -8.14
C ARG A 131 -0.35 27.75 -9.47
N PRO A 132 -0.64 29.00 -9.86
CA PRO A 132 -0.15 29.57 -11.10
C PRO A 132 1.32 29.98 -10.98
N HIS A 133 2.06 29.81 -12.07
CA HIS A 133 3.44 30.24 -12.27
C HIS A 133 3.56 30.87 -13.65
N VAL A 134 4.42 31.87 -13.81
CA VAL A 134 4.74 32.45 -15.12
C VAL A 134 6.13 31.99 -15.51
N VAL A 135 6.24 31.37 -16.68
CA VAL A 135 7.50 30.86 -17.24
C VAL A 135 7.68 31.40 -18.66
N SER A 136 8.92 31.42 -19.14
CA SER A 136 9.19 31.76 -20.53
C SER A 136 8.67 30.67 -21.48
N ARG A 137 8.43 31.02 -22.75
CA ARG A 137 8.11 30.05 -23.80
C ARG A 137 9.15 28.93 -23.91
N GLU A 138 10.43 29.26 -23.73
CA GLU A 138 11.52 28.27 -23.77
C GLU A 138 11.40 27.27 -22.61
N GLU A 139 11.15 27.75 -21.39
CA GLU A 139 10.90 26.89 -20.24
C GLU A 139 9.63 26.05 -20.40
N TYR A 140 8.56 26.62 -20.94
CA TYR A 140 7.32 25.90 -21.22
C TYR A 140 7.56 24.71 -22.16
N VAL A 141 8.28 24.93 -23.28
CA VAL A 141 8.64 23.86 -24.22
C VAL A 141 9.56 22.81 -23.57
N ARG A 142 10.52 23.25 -22.75
CA ARG A 142 11.42 22.33 -22.02
C ARG A 142 10.65 21.42 -21.06
N ILE A 143 9.74 21.99 -20.26
CA ILE A 143 8.93 21.24 -19.28
C ILE A 143 8.17 20.09 -19.96
N GLN A 144 7.71 20.27 -21.20
CA GLN A 144 7.02 19.21 -21.95
C GLN A 144 7.92 18.06 -22.36
N GLY A 145 9.12 18.37 -22.84
CA GLY A 145 10.14 17.38 -23.12
C GLY A 145 10.48 16.58 -21.86
N ASP A 146 10.70 17.30 -20.77
CA ASP A 146 11.03 16.73 -19.46
C ASP A 146 9.89 15.83 -18.95
N GLN A 147 8.62 16.25 -19.06
CA GLN A 147 7.44 15.46 -18.64
C GLN A 147 7.40 14.10 -19.32
N LYS A 148 7.65 14.07 -20.63
CA LYS A 148 7.68 12.82 -21.41
C LYS A 148 8.78 11.88 -20.99
N GLU A 149 9.99 12.42 -20.83
CA GLU A 149 11.11 11.62 -20.35
C GLU A 149 10.89 11.12 -18.92
N TYR A 150 10.35 11.98 -18.05
CA TYR A 150 10.07 11.64 -16.67
C TYR A 150 9.03 10.51 -16.58
N TYR A 151 7.88 10.65 -17.26
CA TYR A 151 6.86 9.61 -17.30
C TYR A 151 7.40 8.28 -17.84
N ALA A 152 8.20 8.33 -18.91
CA ALA A 152 8.84 7.13 -19.46
C ALA A 152 9.79 6.46 -18.45
N ARG A 153 10.61 7.23 -17.73
CA ARG A 153 11.46 6.70 -16.64
C ARG A 153 10.63 6.03 -15.54
N MET A 154 9.53 6.66 -15.14
CA MET A 154 8.63 6.10 -14.11
C MET A 154 7.99 4.77 -14.56
N LEU A 155 7.58 4.67 -15.83
CA LEU A 155 7.08 3.41 -16.39
C LEU A 155 8.16 2.32 -16.40
N GLN A 156 9.39 2.64 -16.81
CA GLN A 156 10.49 1.68 -16.82
C GLN A 156 10.81 1.18 -15.40
N ARG A 157 10.88 2.09 -14.41
CA ARG A 157 11.04 1.73 -12.99
C ARG A 157 9.94 0.78 -12.53
N LYS A 158 8.67 1.13 -12.77
CA LYS A 158 7.52 0.27 -12.45
C LYS A 158 7.61 -1.11 -13.06
N TRP A 159 8.01 -1.22 -14.33
CA TRP A 159 8.13 -2.50 -15.00
C TRP A 159 9.33 -3.32 -14.53
N ALA A 160 10.45 -2.67 -14.23
CA ALA A 160 11.63 -3.32 -13.66
C ALA A 160 11.30 -3.94 -12.30
N LEU A 161 10.73 -3.15 -11.38
CA LEU A 161 10.36 -3.64 -10.05
C LEU A 161 9.31 -4.76 -10.11
N ARG A 162 8.33 -4.67 -11.02
CA ARG A 162 7.37 -5.77 -11.23
C ARG A 162 8.04 -7.07 -11.72
N LYS A 163 9.06 -6.97 -12.57
CA LYS A 163 9.82 -8.15 -13.01
C LYS A 163 10.61 -8.75 -11.86
N GLU A 164 11.23 -7.92 -11.02
CA GLU A 164 11.94 -8.37 -9.82
C GLU A 164 11.00 -9.11 -8.87
N VAL A 165 9.79 -8.59 -8.62
CA VAL A 165 8.80 -9.27 -7.77
C VAL A 165 8.40 -10.63 -8.33
N LEU A 166 8.22 -10.74 -9.65
CA LEU A 166 7.86 -12.01 -10.30
C LEU A 166 9.02 -13.01 -10.35
N ALA A 167 10.26 -12.53 -10.26
CA ALA A 167 11.47 -13.36 -10.28
C ALA A 167 11.93 -13.76 -8.87
N ALA A 168 11.40 -13.13 -7.82
CA ALA A 168 11.76 -13.42 -6.44
C ALA A 168 11.33 -14.85 -6.05
N GLU A 169 12.25 -15.58 -5.43
CA GLU A 169 12.04 -16.96 -4.97
C GLU A 169 11.80 -17.02 -3.46
N THR A 170 12.06 -15.92 -2.75
CA THR A 170 11.97 -15.84 -1.29
C THR A 170 11.21 -14.60 -0.80
N ALA A 171 10.67 -14.70 0.42
CA ALA A 171 10.01 -13.57 1.08
C ALA A 171 10.97 -12.38 1.30
N ALA A 172 12.23 -12.66 1.64
CA ALA A 172 13.24 -11.63 1.88
C ALA A 172 13.57 -10.82 0.61
N GLU A 173 13.63 -11.49 -0.55
CA GLU A 173 13.80 -10.81 -1.84
C GLU A 173 12.61 -9.90 -2.16
N ILE A 174 11.38 -10.37 -1.92
CA ILE A 174 10.16 -9.56 -2.13
C ILE A 174 10.17 -8.33 -1.20
N GLU A 175 10.56 -8.49 0.06
CA GLU A 175 10.61 -7.39 1.04
C GLU A 175 11.68 -6.34 0.72
N ALA A 176 12.81 -6.77 0.14
CA ALA A 176 13.88 -5.89 -0.29
C ALA A 176 13.49 -4.99 -1.49
N ILE A 177 12.47 -5.37 -2.26
CA ILE A 177 11.97 -4.57 -3.38
C ILE A 177 11.16 -3.39 -2.84
N GLN A 178 11.64 -2.19 -3.17
CA GLN A 178 11.08 -0.91 -2.75
C GLN A 178 10.77 -0.08 -3.98
N TRP A 179 9.75 0.77 -3.88
CA TRP A 179 9.40 1.71 -4.93
C TRP A 179 10.58 2.61 -5.23
#